data_AF-A0A3E0MDU4-F1
#
_entry.id   AF-A0A3E0MDU4-F1
#
_cell.length_a   1.000
_cell.length_b   1.000
_cell.length_c   1.000
_cell.angle_alpha   90.00
_cell.angle_beta   90.00
_cell.angle_gamma   90.00
#
_symmetry.space_group_name_H-M   'P 1'
#
loop_
_entity.id
_entity.type
_entity.pdbx_description
1 polymer ?
#
loop_
_entity_poly.entity_id
_entity_poly.type
_entity_poly.pdbx_seq_one_letter_code
_entity_poly.pdbx_strand_id
1 'polypeptide(L)'
;PRRFAFPRPLHGRPKPDFSLSGLKTAVRMAAEDLRAASGTLCAQDVADLCASFQAAVADMVADRCRQAIRLFRARHGEPTALVVAGGVGANQTLKTVLQKTADEACLQLVVPPPKLCTDNGAMIAWAGAERLRLGLSDPLGVAPRARWPLDAGAVTIGSGRLGAKA
;
A
#
# COMPACT_ATOMS: atom_id res chain seq x y z
N PRO A 1 -18.49 6.86 -9.43
CA PRO A 1 -17.08 6.40 -9.44
C PRO A 1 -16.52 5.90 -10.80
N ARG A 2 -17.27 5.92 -11.90
CA ARG A 2 -16.81 5.39 -13.21
C ARG A 2 -16.77 6.44 -14.34
N ARG A 3 -16.88 7.73 -14.01
CA ARG A 3 -16.89 8.80 -15.03
C ARG A 3 -15.55 8.88 -15.77
N PHE A 4 -14.44 8.64 -15.06
CA PHE A 4 -13.10 8.67 -15.65
C PHE A 4 -12.46 7.28 -15.60
N ALA A 5 -12.01 6.80 -16.77
CA ALA A 5 -11.31 5.53 -16.90
C ALA A 5 -9.80 5.71 -16.65
N PHE A 6 -9.41 5.90 -15.40
CA PHE A 6 -8.00 6.07 -15.05
C PHE A 6 -7.15 4.80 -15.26
N PRO A 7 -5.84 4.91 -15.52
CA PRO A 7 -5.01 3.73 -15.69
C PRO A 7 -4.91 2.91 -14.39
N ARG A 8 -4.77 1.59 -14.54
CA ARG A 8 -4.37 0.68 -13.46
C ARG A 8 -2.98 0.12 -13.78
N PRO A 9 -1.88 0.86 -13.53
CA PRO A 9 -0.55 0.39 -13.87
C PRO A 9 -0.22 -0.95 -13.23
N LEU A 10 0.55 -1.77 -13.96
CA LEU A 10 1.01 -3.09 -13.52
C LEU A 10 -0.10 -4.13 -13.30
N HIS A 11 -1.37 -3.81 -13.56
CA HIS A 11 -2.48 -4.74 -13.36
C HIS A 11 -2.23 -6.11 -14.02
N GLY A 12 -2.48 -7.19 -13.29
CA GLY A 12 -2.25 -8.57 -13.74
C GLY A 12 -0.79 -9.00 -13.86
N ARG A 13 0.20 -8.12 -13.65
CA ARG A 13 1.62 -8.52 -13.61
C ARG A 13 1.88 -9.49 -12.45
N PRO A 14 2.71 -10.54 -12.62
CA PRO A 14 2.98 -11.52 -11.57
C PRO A 14 3.65 -10.94 -10.33
N LYS A 15 4.49 -9.91 -10.49
CA LYS A 15 5.12 -9.22 -9.37
C LYS A 15 4.11 -8.28 -8.69
N PRO A 16 3.96 -8.33 -7.35
CA PRO A 16 3.02 -7.51 -6.59
C PRO A 16 3.50 -6.06 -6.40
N ASP A 17 4.28 -5.52 -7.33
CA ASP A 17 4.81 -4.16 -7.26
C ASP A 17 3.71 -3.13 -7.56
N PHE A 18 3.78 -1.96 -6.91
CA PHE A 18 2.87 -0.83 -7.13
C PHE A 18 3.49 0.24 -8.05
N SER A 19 2.65 0.92 -8.83
CA SER A 19 3.04 2.14 -9.56
C SER A 19 1.88 3.13 -9.63
N LEU A 20 2.02 4.28 -8.95
CA LEU A 20 0.98 5.30 -8.82
C LEU A 20 1.30 6.61 -9.56
N SER A 21 2.52 6.77 -10.10
CA SER A 21 2.97 8.02 -10.71
C SER A 21 2.15 8.42 -11.94
N GLY A 22 1.86 7.46 -12.82
CA GLY A 22 1.02 7.70 -14.00
C GLY A 22 -0.43 8.06 -13.65
N LEU A 23 -0.94 7.56 -12.52
CA LEU A 23 -2.30 7.84 -12.06
C LEU A 23 -2.47 9.31 -11.65
N LYS A 24 -1.48 9.88 -10.95
CA LYS A 24 -1.48 11.32 -10.62
C LYS A 24 -1.55 12.18 -11.89
N THR A 25 -0.75 11.85 -12.90
CA THR A 25 -0.72 12.59 -14.17
C THR A 25 -2.06 12.50 -14.89
N ALA A 26 -2.66 11.30 -14.95
CA ALA A 26 -3.96 11.10 -15.59
C ALA A 26 -5.08 11.90 -14.91
N VAL A 27 -5.10 11.95 -13.57
CA VAL A 27 -6.07 12.77 -12.82
C VAL A 27 -5.89 14.26 -13.12
N ARG A 28 -4.64 14.73 -13.14
CA ARG A 28 -4.34 16.14 -13.48
C ARG A 28 -4.83 16.50 -14.88
N MET A 29 -4.51 15.68 -15.88
CA MET A 29 -4.93 15.91 -17.27
C MET A 29 -6.47 15.96 -17.39
N ALA A 30 -7.17 15.00 -16.79
CA ALA A 30 -8.64 15.00 -16.80
C ALA A 30 -9.23 16.26 -16.14
N ALA A 31 -8.61 16.78 -15.08
CA ALA A 31 -9.02 18.02 -14.44
C ALA A 31 -8.74 19.25 -15.32
N GLU A 32 -7.61 19.27 -16.03
CA GLU A 32 -7.26 20.34 -16.99
C GLU A 32 -8.23 20.37 -18.18
N ASP A 33 -8.59 19.21 -18.73
CA ASP A 33 -9.54 19.09 -19.85
C ASP A 33 -10.94 19.63 -19.49
N LEU A 34 -11.43 19.29 -18.29
CA LEU A 34 -12.72 19.81 -17.79
C LEU A 34 -12.71 21.32 -17.62
N ARG A 35 -11.59 21.88 -17.11
CA ARG A 35 -11.40 23.33 -16.98
C ARG A 35 -11.36 24.02 -18.34
N ALA A 36 -10.67 23.42 -19.33
CA ALA A 36 -10.63 23.97 -20.67
C ALA A 36 -12.01 24.00 -21.33
N ALA A 37 -12.85 22.98 -21.08
CA ALA A 37 -14.20 22.91 -21.63
C ALA A 37 -15.21 23.82 -20.93
N SER A 38 -15.09 24.01 -19.61
CA SER A 38 -16.15 24.61 -18.78
C SER A 38 -15.72 25.90 -18.06
N GLY A 39 -14.48 26.34 -18.24
CA GLY A 39 -13.85 27.49 -17.56
C GLY A 39 -13.44 27.22 -16.10
N THR A 40 -14.19 26.40 -15.36
CA THR A 40 -13.88 26.02 -13.97
C THR A 40 -14.32 24.59 -13.66
N LEU A 41 -13.81 24.00 -12.57
CA LEU A 41 -14.29 22.72 -12.06
C LEU A 41 -15.46 22.96 -11.11
N CYS A 42 -16.61 22.36 -11.40
CA CYS A 42 -17.69 22.34 -10.42
C CYS A 42 -17.43 21.28 -9.33
N ALA A 43 -18.19 21.35 -8.23
CA ALA A 43 -18.05 20.39 -7.12
C ALA A 43 -18.26 18.94 -7.57
N GLN A 44 -19.17 18.70 -8.53
CA GLN A 44 -19.45 17.36 -9.05
C GLN A 44 -18.27 16.81 -9.86
N ASP A 45 -17.57 17.64 -10.64
CA ASP A 45 -16.37 17.22 -11.37
C ASP A 45 -15.27 16.76 -10.41
N VAL A 46 -15.06 17.52 -9.33
CA VAL A 46 -14.10 17.17 -8.28
C VAL A 46 -14.51 15.84 -7.63
N ALA A 47 -15.77 15.69 -7.25
CA ALA A 47 -16.27 14.46 -6.65
C ALA A 47 -16.09 13.24 -7.57
N ASP A 48 -16.37 13.39 -8.86
CA ASP A 48 -16.23 12.33 -9.85
C ASP A 48 -14.77 11.96 -10.13
N LEU A 49 -13.87 12.95 -10.18
CA LEU A 49 -12.42 12.73 -10.27
C LEU A 49 -11.92 11.95 -9.05
N CYS A 50 -12.27 12.39 -7.84
CA CYS A 50 -11.90 11.72 -6.60
C CYS A 50 -12.45 10.29 -6.52
N ALA A 51 -13.71 10.09 -6.86
CA ALA A 51 -14.35 8.78 -6.83
C ALA A 51 -13.73 7.82 -7.87
N SER A 52 -13.42 8.32 -9.07
CA SER A 52 -12.79 7.51 -10.13
C SER A 52 -11.33 7.19 -9.79
N PHE A 53 -10.61 8.11 -9.16
CA PHE A 53 -9.26 7.88 -8.63
C PHE A 53 -9.26 6.81 -7.53
N GLN A 54 -10.15 6.94 -6.54
CA GLN A 54 -10.25 5.97 -5.44
C GLN A 54 -10.59 4.58 -5.97
N ALA A 55 -11.48 4.48 -6.96
CA ALA A 55 -11.80 3.21 -7.61
C ALA A 55 -10.56 2.60 -8.28
N ALA A 56 -9.78 3.38 -9.03
CA ALA A 56 -8.56 2.88 -9.66
C ALA A 56 -7.52 2.40 -8.64
N VAL A 57 -7.31 3.15 -7.55
CA VAL A 57 -6.41 2.72 -6.46
C VAL A 57 -6.91 1.43 -5.80
N ALA A 58 -8.20 1.33 -5.53
CA ALA A 58 -8.79 0.14 -4.92
C ALA A 58 -8.63 -1.10 -5.82
N ASP A 59 -8.87 -0.98 -7.12
CA ASP A 59 -8.66 -2.06 -8.10
C ASP A 59 -7.20 -2.52 -8.10
N MET A 60 -6.26 -1.57 -8.08
CA MET A 60 -4.83 -1.87 -8.05
C MET A 60 -4.46 -2.60 -6.75
N VAL A 61 -4.84 -2.07 -5.59
CA VAL A 61 -4.58 -2.69 -4.29
C VAL A 61 -5.10 -4.13 -4.24
N ALA A 62 -6.34 -4.36 -4.66
CA ALA A 62 -6.92 -5.71 -4.72
C ALA A 62 -6.08 -6.66 -5.57
N ASP A 63 -5.74 -6.23 -6.79
CA ASP A 63 -4.96 -7.04 -7.71
C ASP A 63 -3.55 -7.33 -7.16
N ARG A 64 -2.84 -6.33 -6.62
CA ARG A 64 -1.52 -6.53 -6.01
C ARG A 64 -1.59 -7.49 -4.82
N CYS A 65 -2.61 -7.37 -3.96
CA CYS A 65 -2.84 -8.29 -2.85
C CYS A 65 -3.09 -9.73 -3.33
N ARG A 66 -3.90 -9.93 -4.38
CA ARG A 66 -4.10 -11.26 -4.98
C ARG A 66 -2.78 -11.86 -5.49
N GLN A 67 -1.94 -11.07 -6.17
CA GLN A 67 -0.64 -11.56 -6.62
C GLN A 67 0.30 -11.87 -5.45
N ALA A 68 0.30 -11.04 -4.40
CA ALA A 68 1.09 -11.27 -3.18
C ALA A 68 0.67 -12.56 -2.46
N ILE A 69 -0.64 -12.82 -2.32
CA ILE A 69 -1.16 -14.06 -1.72
C ILE A 69 -0.73 -15.28 -2.54
N ARG A 70 -0.86 -15.24 -3.87
CA ARG A 70 -0.40 -16.32 -4.76
C ARG A 70 1.09 -16.58 -4.61
N LEU A 71 1.88 -15.51 -4.57
CA LEU A 71 3.33 -15.60 -4.42
C LEU A 71 3.73 -16.17 -3.06
N PHE A 72 3.06 -15.75 -1.98
CA PHE A 72 3.28 -16.26 -0.64
C PHE A 72 2.97 -17.76 -0.58
N ARG A 73 1.80 -18.19 -1.09
CA ARG A 73 1.42 -19.61 -1.18
C ARG A 73 2.48 -20.46 -1.87
N ALA A 74 3.00 -19.98 -2.99
CA ALA A 74 4.01 -20.69 -3.76
C ALA A 74 5.37 -20.81 -3.04
N ARG A 75 5.71 -19.88 -2.15
CA ARG A 75 7.05 -19.80 -1.51
C ARG A 75 7.07 -20.26 -0.06
N HIS A 76 5.98 -20.07 0.66
CA HIS A 76 5.92 -20.16 2.11
C HIS A 76 4.73 -21.00 2.61
N GLY A 77 3.87 -21.49 1.71
CA GLY A 77 2.67 -22.24 2.07
C GLY A 77 1.48 -21.34 2.43
N GLU A 78 0.49 -21.91 3.10
CA GLU A 78 -0.80 -21.24 3.29
C GLU A 78 -0.71 -20.12 4.34
N PRO A 79 -1.01 -18.86 3.99
CA PRO A 79 -1.09 -17.78 4.98
C PRO A 79 -2.34 -17.96 5.85
N THR A 80 -2.31 -17.41 7.06
CA THR A 80 -3.46 -17.47 7.99
C THR A 80 -4.33 -16.23 7.92
N ALA A 81 -3.79 -15.10 7.46
CA ALA A 81 -4.49 -13.82 7.43
C ALA A 81 -3.92 -12.85 6.38
N LEU A 82 -4.76 -11.91 5.95
CA LEU A 82 -4.35 -10.68 5.27
C LEU A 82 -4.37 -9.53 6.28
N VAL A 83 -3.23 -8.94 6.58
CA VAL A 83 -3.11 -7.85 7.56
C VAL A 83 -2.99 -6.51 6.84
N VAL A 84 -3.77 -5.51 7.26
CA VAL A 84 -3.72 -4.15 6.73
C VAL A 84 -3.33 -3.19 7.84
N ALA A 85 -2.10 -2.69 7.79
CA ALA A 85 -1.60 -1.64 8.68
C ALA A 85 -1.48 -0.30 7.94
N GLY A 86 -1.30 0.80 8.67
CA GLY A 86 -1.21 2.15 8.09
C GLY A 86 -2.56 2.83 7.87
N GLY A 87 -2.51 4.08 7.36
CA GLY A 87 -3.69 4.90 7.09
C GLY A 87 -4.66 4.30 6.05
N VAL A 88 -4.22 3.29 5.28
CA VAL A 88 -5.07 2.53 4.34
C VAL A 88 -6.24 1.86 5.07
N GLY A 89 -6.03 1.38 6.30
CA GLY A 89 -7.07 0.72 7.10
C GLY A 89 -8.23 1.66 7.50
N ALA A 90 -8.03 2.98 7.44
CA ALA A 90 -9.08 3.97 7.71
C ALA A 90 -9.97 4.26 6.50
N ASN A 91 -9.58 3.87 5.28
CA ASN A 91 -10.38 4.10 4.08
C ASN A 91 -11.41 2.97 3.91
N GLN A 92 -12.70 3.31 4.00
CA GLN A 92 -13.78 2.31 3.95
C GLN A 92 -13.85 1.56 2.61
N THR A 93 -13.60 2.24 1.48
CA THR A 93 -13.59 1.61 0.16
C THR A 93 -12.46 0.58 0.05
N LEU A 94 -11.26 0.92 0.51
CA LEU A 94 -10.13 -0.02 0.54
C LEU A 94 -10.40 -1.17 1.50
N LYS A 95 -10.97 -0.91 2.67
CA LYS A 95 -11.35 -1.96 3.62
C LYS A 95 -12.33 -2.95 3.00
N THR A 96 -13.39 -2.48 2.34
CA THR A 96 -14.38 -3.35 1.67
C THR A 96 -13.73 -4.21 0.58
N VAL A 97 -12.84 -3.61 -0.23
CA VAL A 97 -12.16 -4.33 -1.31
C VAL A 97 -11.15 -5.35 -0.79
N LEU A 98 -10.42 -5.01 0.28
CA LEU A 98 -9.48 -5.91 0.93
C LEU A 98 -10.19 -7.04 1.67
N GLN A 99 -11.34 -6.78 2.29
CA GLN A 99 -12.19 -7.81 2.87
C GLN A 99 -12.61 -8.82 1.81
N LYS A 100 -13.17 -8.34 0.69
CA LYS A 100 -13.52 -9.22 -0.43
C LYS A 100 -12.33 -10.03 -0.94
N THR A 101 -11.15 -9.40 -1.04
CA THR A 101 -9.92 -10.09 -1.48
C THR A 101 -9.48 -11.17 -0.50
N ALA A 102 -9.62 -10.92 0.81
CA ALA A 102 -9.34 -11.90 1.86
C ALA A 102 -10.34 -13.06 1.81
N ASP A 103 -11.64 -12.76 1.68
CA ASP A 103 -12.71 -13.76 1.60
C ASP A 103 -12.55 -14.66 0.36
N GLU A 104 -12.25 -14.08 -0.81
CA GLU A 104 -11.92 -14.81 -2.06
C GLU A 104 -10.73 -15.77 -1.88
N ALA A 105 -9.83 -15.45 -0.95
CA ALA A 105 -8.67 -16.26 -0.62
C ALA A 105 -8.87 -17.17 0.60
N CYS A 106 -10.05 -17.17 1.23
CA CYS A 106 -10.31 -17.87 2.51
C CYS A 106 -9.37 -17.43 3.65
N LEU A 107 -9.02 -16.14 3.70
CA LEU A 107 -8.16 -15.55 4.73
C LEU A 107 -8.96 -14.64 5.66
N GLN A 108 -8.56 -14.60 6.92
CA GLN A 108 -9.05 -13.57 7.84
C GLN A 108 -8.43 -12.21 7.47
N LEU A 109 -9.26 -11.17 7.31
CA LEU A 109 -8.77 -9.80 7.26
C LEU A 109 -8.51 -9.29 8.68
N VAL A 110 -7.29 -8.83 8.95
CA VAL A 110 -6.93 -8.20 10.22
C VAL A 110 -6.63 -6.73 9.98
N VAL A 111 -7.41 -5.87 10.64
CA VAL A 111 -7.21 -4.40 10.62
C VAL A 111 -7.02 -3.93 12.07
N PRO A 112 -5.83 -3.45 12.47
CA PRO A 112 -5.61 -2.94 13.81
C PRO A 112 -6.49 -1.71 14.11
N PRO A 113 -6.71 -1.39 15.40
CA PRO A 113 -7.33 -0.13 15.80
C PRO A 113 -6.62 1.08 15.17
N PRO A 114 -7.33 2.14 14.73
CA PRO A 114 -6.73 3.28 14.04
C PRO A 114 -5.55 3.92 14.78
N LYS A 115 -5.62 4.01 16.11
CA LYS A 115 -4.54 4.54 16.97
C LYS A 115 -3.24 3.74 16.92
N LEU A 116 -3.29 2.50 16.45
CA LEU A 116 -2.13 1.62 16.27
C LEU A 116 -1.66 1.53 14.81
N CYS A 117 -2.42 2.10 13.86
CA CYS A 117 -2.08 2.05 12.44
C CYS A 117 -1.07 3.11 12.02
N THR A 118 -0.99 4.24 12.73
CA THR A 118 0.01 5.30 12.50
C THR A 118 1.26 5.05 13.35
N ASP A 119 2.40 5.63 12.97
CA ASP A 119 3.66 5.49 13.71
C ASP A 119 3.49 5.82 15.20
N ASN A 120 3.84 4.86 16.08
CA ASN A 120 3.66 5.00 17.52
C ASN A 120 4.70 4.17 18.29
N GLY A 121 4.94 4.51 19.56
CA GLY A 121 5.93 3.82 20.40
C GLY A 121 5.56 2.38 20.76
N ALA A 122 4.26 2.02 20.74
CA ALA A 122 3.81 0.68 21.11
C ALA A 122 4.27 -0.38 20.08
N MET A 123 4.26 -0.05 18.78
CA MET A 123 4.76 -0.97 17.75
C MET A 123 6.26 -1.25 17.89
N ILE A 124 7.05 -0.24 18.31
CA ILE A 124 8.49 -0.39 18.55
C ILE A 124 8.76 -1.22 19.79
N ALA A 125 8.04 -0.94 20.89
CA ALA A 125 8.16 -1.70 22.13
C ALA A 125 7.79 -3.18 21.93
N TRP A 126 6.72 -3.46 21.20
CA TRP A 126 6.29 -4.83 20.90
C TRP A 126 7.31 -5.58 20.03
N ALA A 127 7.78 -4.96 18.94
CA ALA A 127 8.81 -5.56 18.09
C ALA A 127 10.12 -5.82 18.87
N GLY A 128 10.50 -4.90 19.76
CA GLY A 128 11.66 -5.06 20.65
C GLY A 128 11.49 -6.22 21.65
N ALA A 129 10.31 -6.34 22.27
CA ALA A 129 10.00 -7.43 23.19
C ALA A 129 10.04 -8.80 22.49
N GLU A 130 9.48 -8.93 21.29
CA GLU A 130 9.55 -10.16 20.49
C GLU A 130 10.99 -10.50 20.09
N ARG A 131 11.80 -9.51 19.67
CA ARG A 131 13.23 -9.72 19.37
C ARG A 131 13.99 -10.18 20.62
N LEU A 132 13.78 -9.54 21.76
CA LEU A 132 14.44 -9.90 23.02
C LEU A 132 14.06 -11.33 23.46
N ARG A 133 12.79 -11.73 23.30
CA ARG A 133 12.32 -13.09 23.60
C ARG A 133 12.99 -14.15 22.72
N LEU A 134 13.40 -13.79 21.51
CA LEU A 134 14.20 -14.64 20.62
C LEU A 134 15.71 -14.61 20.93
N GLY A 135 16.13 -13.91 22.01
CA GLY A 135 17.54 -13.74 22.37
C GLY A 135 18.29 -12.73 21.49
N LEU A 136 17.56 -11.94 20.69
CA LEU A 136 18.17 -10.93 19.81
C LEU A 136 18.32 -9.60 20.57
N SER A 137 19.55 -9.14 20.74
CA SER A 137 19.89 -7.84 21.33
C SER A 137 20.95 -7.12 20.50
N ASP A 138 20.86 -5.79 20.46
CA ASP A 138 21.83 -4.95 19.77
C ASP A 138 22.83 -4.34 20.78
N PRO A 139 24.11 -4.12 20.41
CA PRO A 139 25.09 -3.48 21.28
C PRO A 139 24.81 -1.98 21.46
N LEU A 140 25.36 -1.38 22.52
CA LEU A 140 25.15 0.04 22.85
C LEU A 140 25.63 1.02 21.76
N GLY A 141 26.53 0.58 20.87
CA GLY A 141 27.07 1.39 19.78
C GLY A 141 26.26 1.39 18.48
N VAL A 142 25.00 0.95 18.49
CA VAL A 142 24.20 0.86 17.25
C VAL A 142 23.93 2.26 16.66
N ALA A 143 24.31 2.46 15.39
CA ALA A 143 24.07 3.71 14.68
C ALA A 143 22.71 3.69 13.96
N PRO A 144 21.99 4.82 13.89
CA PRO A 144 20.74 4.91 13.15
C PRO A 144 20.98 4.71 11.65
N ARG A 145 20.05 3.99 11.00
CA ARG A 145 20.09 3.73 9.55
C ARG A 145 18.89 4.42 8.89
N ALA A 146 19.15 5.50 8.16
CA ALA A 146 18.10 6.23 7.43
C ALA A 146 17.43 5.39 6.34
N ARG A 147 18.14 4.38 5.83
CA ARG A 147 17.63 3.39 4.88
C ARG A 147 18.02 2.02 5.35
N TRP A 148 17.02 1.27 5.78
CA TRP A 148 17.22 -0.05 6.35
C TRP A 148 16.22 -1.00 5.69
N PRO A 149 16.66 -1.81 4.73
CA PRO A 149 15.80 -2.82 4.14
C PRO A 149 15.37 -3.83 5.21
N LEU A 150 14.11 -4.28 5.14
CA LEU A 150 13.56 -5.26 6.06
C LEU A 150 14.23 -6.63 5.88
N ASP A 151 14.48 -7.01 4.63
CA ASP A 151 15.13 -8.27 4.27
C ASP A 151 16.61 -8.05 3.95
N ALA A 152 17.48 -8.93 4.45
CA ALA A 152 18.92 -8.87 4.23
C ALA A 152 19.33 -8.96 2.74
N GLY A 153 18.46 -9.53 1.88
CA GLY A 153 18.68 -9.67 0.43
C GLY A 153 17.89 -8.69 -0.44
N ALA A 154 17.25 -7.67 0.15
CA ALA A 154 16.46 -6.71 -0.61
C ALA A 154 17.35 -5.91 -1.58
N VAL A 155 16.96 -5.90 -2.88
CA VAL A 155 17.65 -5.11 -3.90
C VAL A 155 17.41 -3.65 -3.61
N THR A 156 18.49 -2.95 -3.33
CA THR A 156 18.47 -1.54 -2.96
C THR A 156 18.44 -0.67 -4.23
N ILE A 157 17.35 0.07 -4.45
CA ILE A 157 17.11 0.94 -5.60
C ILE A 157 17.68 2.36 -5.35
N GLY A 158 18.67 2.74 -6.15
CA GLY A 158 19.25 4.09 -6.21
C GLY A 158 20.57 4.24 -5.44
N SER A 159 21.43 5.16 -5.87
CA SER A 159 22.70 5.49 -5.21
C SER A 159 22.65 6.93 -4.67
N GLY A 160 23.08 7.12 -3.43
CA GLY A 160 23.12 8.44 -2.80
C GLY A 160 23.76 8.39 -1.42
N ARG A 161 24.23 9.54 -0.92
CA ARG A 161 24.95 9.69 0.35
C ARG A 161 24.18 9.20 1.59
N LEU A 162 22.88 8.94 1.44
CA LEU A 162 21.95 8.45 2.47
C LEU A 162 21.60 6.95 2.32
N GLY A 163 22.32 6.22 1.45
CA GLY A 163 22.05 4.82 1.12
C GLY A 163 21.01 4.65 0.01
N ALA A 164 20.74 3.39 -0.35
CA ALA A 164 19.81 3.02 -1.41
C ALA A 164 18.39 2.78 -0.89
N LYS A 165 17.35 3.06 -1.70
CA LYS A 165 15.93 2.88 -1.32
C LYS A 165 15.57 1.39 -1.35
N ALA A 166 14.76 0.90 -0.41
CA ALA A 166 14.05 -0.37 -0.62
C ALA A 166 12.83 -0.13 -1.52
#